data_AF-A0A1W1H7P6-F1
#
_entry.id   AF-A0A1W1H7P6-F1
#
_cell.length_a   1.000
_cell.length_b   1.000
_cell.length_c   1.000
_cell.angle_alpha   90.00
_cell.angle_beta   90.00
_cell.angle_gamma   90.00
#
_symmetry.space_group_name_H-M   'P 1'
#
loop_
_entity.id
_entity.type
_entity.pdbx_description
1 polymer ?
#
loop_
_entity_poly.entity_id
_entity_poly.type
_entity_poly.pdbx_seq_one_letter_code
_entity_poly.pdbx_strand_id
1 'polypeptide(L)' 'MNHTISTENKPKLLDEIRAIMRVRRYSIHTERSYCDWIKRYINFHKPRKL' A
#
# COMPACT_ATOMS: atom_id res chain seq x y z
N MET A 1 16.71 -16.82 -5.73
CA MET A 1 15.45 -16.07 -5.96
C MET A 1 15.46 -14.90 -5.00
N ASN A 2 15.63 -13.70 -5.54
CA ASN A 2 16.21 -12.57 -4.82
C ASN A 2 15.13 -11.85 -4.00
N HIS A 3 15.12 -12.05 -2.69
CA HIS A 3 14.27 -11.29 -1.76
C HIS A 3 14.98 -9.97 -1.46
N THR A 4 14.69 -8.93 -2.23
CA THR A 4 15.13 -7.56 -1.93
C THR A 4 14.31 -7.03 -0.75
N ILE A 5 14.73 -7.36 0.47
CA ILE A 5 14.20 -6.78 1.70
C ILE A 5 14.54 -5.28 1.64
N SER A 6 13.53 -4.49 1.29
CA SER A 6 13.66 -3.05 1.09
C SER A 6 13.94 -2.39 2.44
N THR A 7 15.04 -1.67 2.49
CA THR A 7 15.58 -0.91 3.62
C THR A 7 14.63 0.19 4.10
N GLU A 8 14.67 0.43 5.42
CA GLU A 8 13.97 1.45 6.24
C GLU A 8 12.63 1.02 6.89
N ASN A 9 12.76 0.58 8.14
CA ASN A 9 11.75 0.08 9.09
C ASN A 9 10.68 1.11 9.47
N LYS A 10 9.79 1.45 8.53
CA LYS A 10 8.39 1.77 8.86
C LYS A 10 7.51 0.96 7.92
N PRO A 11 6.52 0.20 8.42
CA PRO A 11 5.53 -0.39 7.52
C PRO A 11 4.95 0.73 6.66
N LYS A 12 5.13 0.62 5.35
CA LYS A 12 4.55 1.62 4.45
C LYS A 12 3.05 1.48 4.64
N LEU A 13 2.31 2.59 4.81
CA LEU A 13 0.86 2.62 5.03
C LEU A 13 0.08 1.58 4.18
N LEU A 14 0.52 1.38 2.93
CA LEU A 14 -0.07 0.40 2.02
C LEU A 14 0.09 -1.06 2.48
N ASP A 15 1.20 -1.42 3.13
CA ASP A 15 1.43 -2.77 3.65
C ASP A 15 0.49 -3.09 4.82
N GLU A 16 0.23 -2.13 5.70
CA GLU A 16 -0.76 -2.27 6.78
C GLU A 16 -2.17 -2.45 6.20
N ILE A 17 -2.54 -1.63 5.22
CA ILE A 17 -3.83 -1.73 4.53
C ILE A 17 -4.00 -3.11 3.89
N ARG A 18 -2.96 -3.64 3.22
CA ARG A 18 -2.99 -4.99 2.64
C ARG A 18 -3.19 -6.07 3.70
N ALA A 19 -2.49 -5.98 4.83
CA ALA A 19 -2.62 -6.94 5.92
C ALA A 19 -4.07 -6.97 6.44
N ILE A 20 -4.67 -5.80 6.67
CA ILE A 20 -6.07 -5.67 7.11
C ILE A 20 -7.02 -6.27 6.06
N MET A 21 -6.81 -5.98 4.78
CA MET A 21 -7.69 -6.48 3.71
C MET A 21 -7.65 -8.00 3.56
N ARG A 22 -6.47 -8.61 3.75
CA ARG A 22 -6.30 -10.07 3.72
C ARG A 22 -6.95 -10.75 4.91
N VAL A 23 -6.85 -10.17 6.11
CA VAL A 23 -7.59 -10.66 7.29
C VAL A 23 -9.10 -10.62 7.04
N ARG A 24 -9.59 -9.58 6.36
CA ARG A 24 -11.01 -9.42 5.99
C ARG A 24 -11.40 -10.22 4.75
N ARG A 25 -10.51 -11.05 4.20
CA ARG A 25 -10.72 -11.90 3.01
C ARG A 25 -11.26 -11.15 1.80
N TYR A 26 -10.85 -9.90 1.61
CA TYR A 26 -11.10 -9.22 0.34
C TYR A 26 -10.37 -9.94 -0.80
N SER A 27 -10.94 -9.86 -2.00
CA SER A 27 -10.28 -10.40 -3.19
C SER A 27 -8.96 -9.67 -3.46
N ILE A 28 -7.99 -10.35 -4.08
CA ILE A 28 -6.73 -9.72 -4.50
C ILE A 28 -6.94 -8.56 -5.48
N HIS A 29 -8.03 -8.60 -6.26
CA HIS A 29 -8.41 -7.51 -7.15
C HIS A 29 -8.87 -6.28 -6.35
N THR A 30 -9.69 -6.48 -5.32
CA THR A 30 -10.12 -5.41 -4.41
C THR A 30 -8.93 -4.81 -3.67
N GLU A 31 -8.01 -5.64 -3.15
CA GLU A 31 -6.76 -5.19 -2.51
C GLU A 31 -5.98 -4.24 -3.41
N ARG A 32 -5.78 -4.63 -4.69
CA ARG A 32 -5.06 -3.82 -5.69
C ARG A 32 -5.76 -2.50 -6.00
N SER A 33 -7.06 -2.55 -6.32
CA SER A 33 -7.83 -1.34 -6.65
C SER A 33 -7.82 -0.33 -5.51
N TYR A 34 -8.01 -0.79 -4.28
CA TYR A 34 -8.01 0.10 -3.12
C TYR A 34 -6.62 0.69 -2.86
N CYS A 35 -5.55 -0.12 -2.93
CA CYS A 35 -4.19 0.39 -2.79
C CYS A 35 -3.87 1.48 -3.83
N ASP A 36 -4.34 1.31 -5.07
CA ASP A 36 -4.09 2.29 -6.13
C ASP A 36 -4.90 3.58 -5.94
N TRP A 37 -6.16 3.49 -5.50
CA TRP A 37 -6.94 4.68 -5.13
C TRP A 37 -6.33 5.43 -3.95
N ILE A 38 -5.85 4.73 -2.93
CA ILE A 38 -5.22 5.34 -1.75
C ILE A 38 -3.91 6.05 -2.14
N LYS A 39 -3.08 5.46 -3.01
CA LYS A 39 -1.91 6.15 -3.57
C LYS A 39 -2.29 7.44 -4.30
N ARG A 40 -3.32 7.39 -5.15
CA ARG A 40 -3.81 8.56 -5.90
C ARG A 40 -4.30 9.64 -4.95
N TYR A 41 -5.06 9.28 -3.92
CA TYR A 41 -5.55 10.19 -2.88
C TYR A 41 -4.42 10.88 -2.13
N ILE A 42 -3.41 10.12 -1.67
CA ILE A 42 -2.25 10.68 -0.96
C ILE A 42 -1.47 11.63 -1.88
N ASN A 43 -1.25 11.24 -3.14
CA ASN A 43 -0.53 12.09 -4.10
C ASN A 43 -1.29 13.39 -4.42
N PHE A 44 -2.63 13.33 -4.43
CA PHE A 44 -3.48 14.49 -4.67
C PHE A 44 -3.49 15.47 -3.49
N HIS A 45 -3.61 14.99 -2.25
CA HIS A 45 -3.71 15.85 -1.06
C HIS A 45 -2.37 16.23 -0.43
N LYS A 46 -1.36 15.37 -0.58
CA LYS A 46 0.01 15.62 -0.11
C LYS A 46 0.98 15.44 -1.28
N PRO A 47 0.85 16.26 -2.34
CA PRO A 47 1.85 16.25 -3.41
C PRO A 47 3.20 16.50 -2.75
N ARG A 48 4.14 15.57 -2.91
CA ARG A 48 5.52 15.82 -2.50
C ARG A 48 6.03 16.94 -3.41
N LYS A 49 5.96 18.19 -2.95
CA LYS A 49 6.81 19.25 -3.48
C LYS A 49 8.24 18.80 -3.19
N LEU A 50 9.00 18.59 -4.26
CA LEU A 50 10.45 18.47 -4.20
C LEU A 50 11.03 19.76 -3.60
#